data_AF-A0A7W1SPH2-F1
#
_entry.id   AF-A0A7W1SPH2-F1
#
_cell.length_a   1.000
_cell.length_b   1.000
_cell.length_c   1.000
_cell.angle_alpha   90.00
_cell.angle_beta   90.00
_cell.angle_gamma   90.00
#
_symmetry.space_group_name_H-M   'P 1'
#
loop_
_entity.id
_entity.type
_entity.pdbx_description
1 polymer ?
#
loop_
_entity_poly.entity_id
_entity_poly.type
_entity_poly.pdbx_seq_one_letter_code
_entity_poly.pdbx_strand_id
1 'polypeptide(L)' 'DYYSDHPFVHLAEKNPSIKQVVNSNKCVLYLEKHRETIVVVSIIDNLLKGASGQAVQNMNLMFGLPETSGLKLKTVNF' A
#
# COMPACT_ATOMS: atom_id res chain seq x y z
N ASP A 1 14.13 -0.72 6.16
CA ASP A 1 14.60 -2.12 6.11
C ASP A 1 13.45 -3.11 5.95
N TYR A 2 12.57 -3.28 6.94
CA TYR A 2 11.54 -4.35 6.88
C TYR A 2 10.69 -4.41 5.59
N TYR A 3 10.20 -3.26 5.09
CA TYR A 3 9.38 -3.19 3.87
C TYR A 3 10.14 -2.77 2.61
N SER A 4 11.49 -2.72 2.63
CA SER A 4 12.27 -2.19 1.48
C SER A 4 11.99 -2.93 0.18
N ASP A 5 11.75 -4.23 0.28
CA ASP A 5 11.60 -5.11 -0.87
C ASP A 5 10.12 -5.42 -1.17
N HIS A 6 9.20 -4.90 -0.36
CA HIS A 6 7.78 -5.20 -0.50
C HIS A 6 7.16 -4.37 -1.64
N PRO A 7 6.53 -4.99 -2.65
CA PRO A 7 6.18 -4.30 -3.90
C PRO A 7 5.06 -3.26 -3.77
N PHE A 8 4.23 -3.37 -2.73
CA PHE A 8 3.05 -2.52 -2.52
C PHE A 8 3.13 -1.61 -1.30
N VAL A 9 4.19 -1.68 -0.49
CA VAL A 9 4.29 -0.87 0.73
C VAL A 9 5.33 0.22 0.51
N HIS A 10 4.92 1.47 0.74
CA HIS A 10 5.77 2.63 0.53
C HIS A 10 5.79 3.49 1.78
N LEU A 11 6.97 3.93 2.22
CA LEU A 11 7.11 4.89 3.30
C LEU A 11 7.12 6.31 2.72
N ALA A 12 6.20 7.15 3.16
CA ALA A 12 6.16 8.56 2.80
C ALA A 12 7.07 9.38 3.73
N GLU A 13 7.80 10.33 3.15
CA GLU A 13 8.61 11.29 3.90
C GLU A 13 7.78 12.42 4.53
N LYS A 14 6.56 12.63 4.02
CA LYS A 14 5.65 13.71 4.41
C LYS A 14 4.24 13.15 4.60
N ASN A 15 3.42 13.89 5.35
CA ASN A 15 2.02 13.53 5.58
C ASN A 15 1.30 13.26 4.24
N PRO A 16 0.81 12.03 4.01
CA PRO A 16 0.37 11.59 2.69
C PRO A 16 -1.07 12.02 2.39
N SER A 17 -1.41 12.07 1.10
CA SER A 17 -2.78 12.32 0.64
C SER A 17 -3.44 11.02 0.20
N ILE A 18 -4.72 10.81 0.55
CA ILE A 18 -5.53 9.65 0.13
C ILE A 18 -5.45 9.42 -1.39
N LYS A 19 -5.36 10.48 -2.20
CA LYS A 19 -5.28 10.38 -3.67
C LYS A 19 -4.07 9.55 -4.17
N GLN A 20 -3.04 9.38 -3.35
CA GLN A 20 -1.85 8.57 -3.67
C GLN A 20 -2.11 7.06 -3.67
N VAL A 21 -3.26 6.60 -3.13
CA VAL A 21 -3.61 5.17 -3.07
C VAL A 21 -4.88 4.81 -3.80
N VAL A 22 -5.76 5.77 -4.11
CA VAL A 22 -7.02 5.55 -4.84
C VAL A 22 -6.78 4.79 -6.15
N ASN A 23 -7.58 3.75 -6.38
CA ASN A 23 -7.51 2.86 -7.54
C ASN A 23 -6.16 2.15 -7.69
N SER A 24 -5.46 1.87 -6.58
CA SER A 24 -4.24 1.08 -6.58
C SER A 24 -4.22 0.03 -5.49
N ASN A 25 -3.29 -0.93 -5.61
CA ASN A 25 -3.02 -1.91 -4.56
C ASN A 25 -1.95 -1.42 -3.54
N LYS A 26 -1.62 -0.12 -3.55
CA LYS A 26 -0.57 0.45 -2.69
C LYS A 26 -1.06 0.62 -1.25
N CYS A 27 -0.12 0.48 -0.31
CA CYS A 27 -0.20 0.94 1.05
C CYS A 27 0.90 1.97 1.27
N VAL A 28 0.51 3.18 1.68
CA VAL A 28 1.47 4.24 2.03
C VAL A 28 1.46 4.42 3.54
N LEU A 29 2.62 4.23 4.15
CA LEU A 29 2.87 4.42 5.57
C LEU A 29 3.52 5.78 5.80
N TYR A 30 3.14 6.47 6.87
CA TYR A 30 3.79 7.68 7.34
C TYR A 30 3.92 7.61 8.85
N LEU A 31 5.07 8.06 9.36
CA LEU A 31 5.40 8.01 10.77
C LEU A 31 5.68 9.45 11.24
N GLU A 32 5.00 9.85 12.31
CA GLU A 32 5.24 11.13 12.96
C GLU A 32 5.48 10.90 14.46
N LYS A 33 6.59 11.43 14.99
CA LYS A 33 6.93 11.30 16.41
C LYS A 33 6.65 12.62 17.12
N HIS A 34 5.81 12.57 18.15
CA HIS A 34 5.54 13.68 19.06
C HIS A 34 5.94 13.30 20.49
N ARG A 35 7.10 13.79 20.95
CA ARG A 35 7.69 13.43 22.26
C ARG A 35 7.83 11.91 22.37
N GLU A 36 7.12 11.28 23.32
CA GLU A 36 7.14 9.84 23.56
C GLU A 36 6.07 9.08 22.77
N THR A 37 5.23 9.77 21.99
CA THR A 37 4.17 9.17 21.19
C THR A 37 4.58 9.09 19.73
N ILE A 38 4.35 7.94 19.10
CA ILE A 38 4.47 7.76 17.65
C ILE A 38 3.07 7.62 17.07
N VAL A 39 2.77 8.45 16.07
CA VAL A 39 1.58 8.34 15.23
C VAL A 39 1.96 7.61 13.96
N VAL A 40 1.29 6.48 13.72
CA VAL A 40 1.45 5.69 12.50
C VAL A 40 0.22 5.91 11.63
N VAL A 41 0.41 6.49 10.46
CA VAL A 41 -0.64 6.69 9.47
C VAL A 41 -0.45 5.66 8.36
N SER A 42 -1.52 4.91 8.05
CA SER A 42 -1.57 4.01 6.91
C SER A 42 -2.74 4.40 6.02
N ILE A 43 -2.46 4.64 4.75
CA ILE A 43 -3.50 4.88 3.74
C ILE A 43 -3.50 3.76 2.71
N ILE A 44 -4.70 3.31 2.35
CA ILE A 44 -4.97 2.32 1.31
C ILE A 44 -6.26 2.69 0.57
N ASP A 45 -6.43 2.16 -0.63
CA ASP A 45 -7.76 2.04 -1.22
C ASP A 45 -8.49 0.87 -0.55
N ASN A 46 -9.67 1.13 0.02
CA ASN A 46 -10.42 0.14 0.79
C ASN A 46 -11.09 -0.94 -0.08
N LEU A 47 -11.36 -0.67 -1.35
CA LEU A 47 -11.98 -1.63 -2.26
C LEU A 47 -10.93 -2.49 -2.99
N LEU A 48 -9.72 -1.95 -3.21
CA LEU A 48 -8.60 -2.69 -3.76
C LEU A 48 -7.74 -3.30 -2.66
N LYS A 49 -6.73 -2.57 -2.17
CA LYS A 49 -5.79 -3.11 -1.17
C LYS A 49 -6.50 -3.53 0.13
N GLY A 50 -7.63 -2.93 0.47
CA GLY A 50 -8.47 -3.33 1.59
C GLY A 50 -9.40 -4.53 1.32
N ALA A 51 -9.58 -4.95 0.07
CA ALA A 51 -10.48 -6.04 -0.30
C ALA A 51 -10.01 -6.81 -1.55
N SER A 52 -10.54 -6.47 -2.73
CA SER A 52 -10.39 -7.29 -3.95
C SER A 52 -8.96 -7.40 -4.45
N GLY A 53 -8.17 -6.33 -4.34
CA GLY A 53 -6.75 -6.33 -4.69
C GLY A 53 -5.93 -7.25 -3.79
N GLN A 54 -6.23 -7.27 -2.49
CA GLN A 54 -5.60 -8.21 -1.55
C GLN A 54 -6.02 -9.66 -1.82
N ALA A 55 -7.28 -9.91 -2.22
CA ALA A 55 -7.73 -11.24 -2.61
C ALA A 55 -6.97 -11.76 -3.84
N VAL A 56 -6.77 -10.92 -4.86
CA VAL A 56 -5.93 -11.26 -6.03
C VAL A 56 -4.47 -11.45 -5.63
N GLN A 57 -3.93 -10.64 -4.73
CA GLN A 57 -2.57 -10.80 -4.21
C GLN A 57 -2.39 -12.15 -3.51
N ASN A 58 -3.34 -12.55 -2.67
CA ASN A 58 -3.35 -13.86 -2.02
C ASN A 58 -3.46 -14.99 -3.05
N MET A 59 -4.33 -14.86 -4.04
CA MET A 59 -4.46 -15.81 -5.14
C MET A 59 -3.13 -15.95 -5.90
N ASN A 60 -2.46 -14.86 -6.25
CA ASN A 60 -1.16 -14.91 -6.91
C ASN A 60 -0.16 -15.76 -6.12
N LEU A 61 -0.06 -15.52 -4.80
CA LEU A 61 0.81 -16.31 -3.92
C LEU A 61 0.41 -17.79 -3.88
N MET A 62 -0.89 -18.09 -3.74
CA MET A 62 -1.41 -19.47 -3.69
C MET A 62 -1.10 -20.29 -4.95
N PHE A 63 -1.10 -19.64 -6.11
CA PHE A 63 -0.84 -20.28 -7.40
C PHE A 63 0.61 -20.11 -7.89
N GLY A 64 1.52 -19.58 -7.06
CA GLY A 64 2.94 -19.39 -7.41
C GLY A 64 3.19 -18.36 -8.51
N LEU A 65 2.24 -17.45 -8.74
CA LEU A 65 2.39 -16.32 -9.66
C LEU A 65 3.19 -15.20 -8.99
N PRO A 66 3.79 -14.28 -9.77
CA PRO A 66 4.35 -13.06 -9.20
C PRO A 66 3.27 -12.31 -8.42
N GLU A 67 3.55 -11.96 -7.16
CA GLU A 67 2.60 -11.31 -6.24
C GLU A 67 1.94 -10.06 -6.85
N THR A 68 2.65 -9.37 -7.75
CA THR A 68 2.19 -8.13 -8.41
C THR A 68 1.33 -8.33 -9.65
N SER A 69 1.08 -9.58 -10.06
CA SER A 69 0.33 -9.91 -11.27
C SER A 69 -1.09 -9.33 -11.22
N GLY A 70 -1.46 -8.56 -12.25
CA GLY A 70 -2.78 -7.91 -12.32
C GLY A 70 -3.00 -6.72 -11.38
N LEU A 71 -1.99 -6.30 -10.61
CA LEU A 71 -2.16 -5.34 -9.50
C LEU A 71 -1.36 -4.03 -9.66
N LYS A 72 -0.66 -3.84 -10.79
CA LYS A 72 0.09 -2.61 -11.11
C LYS A 72 -0.80 -1.51 -11.71
N LEU A 73 -1.92 -1.22 -11.04
CA LEU A 73 -2.86 -0.18 -11.45
C LEU A 73 -2.28 1.22 -11.18
N LYS A 74 -2.56 2.16 -12.08
CA LYS A 74 -2.17 3.57 -11.91
C LYS A 74 -3.21 4.30 -11.07
N THR A 75 -2.71 5.11 -10.14
CA THR A 75 -3.52 6.04 -9.35
C THR A 75 -4.14 7.10 -10.26
N VAL A 76 -5.33 7.59 -9.90
CA VAL A 76 -6.16 8.40 -10.81
C VAL A 76 -5.53 9.75 -11.18
N ASN A 77 -4.57 10.28 -10.41
CA ASN A 77 -3.96 11.60 -10.64
C ASN A 77 -2.56 11.77 -10.01
N PHE A 78 -1.65 10.81 -10.23
CA PHE A 78 -0.22 10.92 -9.88
C PHE A 78 0.63 10.06 -10.82
#